data_AF-A0A7C6CMY5-F1
#
_entry.id   AF-A0A7C6CMY5-F1
#
_cell.length_a   1.000
_cell.length_b   1.000
_cell.length_c   1.000
_cell.angle_alpha   90.00
_cell.angle_beta   90.00
_cell.angle_gamma   90.00
#
_symmetry.space_group_name_H-M   'P 1'
#
loop_
_entity.id
_entity.type
_entity.pdbx_description
1 polymer ?
#
loop_
_entity_poly.entity_id
_entity_poly.type
_entity_poly.pdbx_seq_one_letter_code
_entity_poly.pdbx_strand_id
1 'polypeptide(L)'
;MKSYTMKIAGLCRSLPICRLSDKLSIAAFVIFGDPELTTACARELLARAPEYDYLISAEAKGIPLVHEMARLAGNQKYFLARKASKLYMTGVFEVTVRSITTAREQTLYLDTADAELMRGKKILLVDDVVSTGESMRALEVLVTKAGGIVCGRMAILSEGDAQARENLIYLEKLPLFTPGGEPIQ
;
A
#
# COMPACT_ATOMS: atom_id res chain seq x y z
N MET A 1 -17.38 -19.61 7.66
CA MET A 1 -16.51 -19.00 6.63
C MET A 1 -15.12 -19.60 6.81
N LYS A 2 -14.46 -20.08 5.75
CA LYS A 2 -13.07 -20.55 5.88
C LYS A 2 -12.16 -19.34 6.17
N SER A 3 -11.11 -19.55 6.94
CA SER A 3 -10.13 -18.51 7.24
C SER A 3 -8.71 -19.06 7.22
N TYR A 4 -7.76 -18.17 6.98
CA TYR A 4 -6.33 -18.45 7.03
C TYR A 4 -5.73 -17.70 8.22
N THR A 5 -5.09 -18.44 9.13
CA THR A 5 -4.42 -17.84 10.29
C THR A 5 -2.96 -17.62 9.99
N MET A 6 -2.48 -16.41 10.23
CA MET A 6 -1.06 -16.07 10.11
C MET A 6 -0.62 -15.12 11.22
N LYS A 7 0.69 -15.06 11.43
CA LYS A 7 1.33 -14.13 12.36
C LYS A 7 1.84 -12.93 11.56
N ILE A 8 1.49 -11.72 11.97
CA ILE A 8 1.84 -10.46 11.30
C ILE A 8 2.38 -9.52 12.38
N ALA A 9 3.62 -9.07 12.24
CA ALA A 9 4.27 -8.19 13.23
C ALA A 9 4.17 -8.72 14.68
N GLY A 10 4.27 -10.05 14.86
CA GLY A 10 4.15 -10.69 16.16
C GLY A 10 2.74 -11.12 16.57
N LEU A 11 1.70 -10.67 15.87
CA LEU A 11 0.30 -10.83 16.26
C LEU A 11 -0.42 -11.86 15.35
N CYS A 12 -1.17 -12.78 15.95
CA CYS A 12 -1.97 -13.74 15.18
C CYS A 12 -3.26 -13.10 14.70
N ARG A 13 -3.59 -13.27 13.41
CA ARG A 13 -4.85 -12.84 12.79
C ARG A 13 -5.42 -13.94 11.91
N SER A 14 -6.75 -14.04 11.92
CA SER A 14 -7.52 -14.99 11.10
C SER A 14 -8.18 -14.21 9.97
N LEU A 15 -7.69 -14.41 8.76
CA LEU A 15 -8.13 -13.69 7.56
C LEU A 15 -9.22 -14.51 6.85
N PRO A 16 -10.41 -13.95 6.58
CA PRO A 16 -11.44 -14.69 5.86
C PRO A 16 -10.99 -15.00 4.43
N ILE A 17 -11.21 -16.24 3.98
CA ILE A 17 -10.95 -16.64 2.60
C ILE A 17 -12.14 -16.19 1.74
N CYS A 18 -11.83 -15.35 0.75
CA CYS A 18 -12.78 -14.74 -0.17
C CYS A 18 -12.49 -15.21 -1.59
N ARG A 19 -13.52 -15.71 -2.29
CA ARG A 19 -13.40 -16.10 -3.69
C ARG A 19 -13.23 -14.84 -4.56
N LEU A 20 -12.14 -14.77 -5.32
CA LEU A 20 -11.85 -13.67 -6.23
C LEU A 20 -12.31 -13.98 -7.65
N SER A 21 -12.19 -15.24 -8.08
CA SER A 21 -12.66 -15.75 -9.37
C SER A 21 -13.03 -17.23 -9.27
N ASP A 22 -13.40 -17.86 -10.38
CA ASP A 22 -13.65 -19.31 -10.42
C ASP A 22 -12.41 -20.16 -10.14
N LYS A 23 -11.22 -19.57 -10.26
CA LYS A 23 -9.94 -20.28 -10.14
C LYS A 23 -9.10 -19.83 -8.95
N LEU A 24 -9.49 -18.75 -8.27
CA LEU A 24 -8.64 -18.09 -7.28
C LEU A 24 -9.45 -17.53 -6.11
N SER A 25 -8.93 -17.74 -4.90
CA SER A 25 -9.36 -17.10 -3.67
C SER A 25 -8.18 -16.35 -3.04
N ILE A 26 -8.50 -15.38 -2.17
CA ILE A 26 -7.54 -14.62 -1.39
C ILE A 26 -7.89 -14.70 0.09
N ALA A 27 -6.90 -14.57 0.97
CA ALA A 27 -7.12 -14.28 2.38
C ALA A 27 -7.28 -12.76 2.54
N ALA A 28 -8.49 -12.29 2.80
CA ALA A 28 -8.78 -10.86 2.80
C ALA A 28 -8.17 -10.17 4.03
N PHE A 29 -7.04 -9.50 3.83
CA PHE A 29 -6.44 -8.63 4.83
C PHE A 29 -7.17 -7.28 4.87
N VAL A 30 -7.69 -6.93 6.04
CA VAL A 30 -8.36 -5.64 6.31
C VAL A 30 -7.81 -5.10 7.61
N ILE A 31 -7.10 -3.98 7.54
CA ILE A 31 -6.47 -3.34 8.72
C ILE A 31 -7.45 -2.44 9.50
N PHE A 32 -8.61 -2.12 8.91
CA PHE A 32 -9.58 -1.22 9.53
C PHE A 32 -10.11 -1.76 10.86
N GLY A 33 -10.09 -0.90 11.89
CA GLY A 33 -10.57 -1.24 13.22
C GLY A 33 -9.58 -2.06 14.04
N ASP A 34 -8.37 -2.30 13.55
CA ASP A 34 -7.31 -3.04 14.27
C ASP A 34 -6.12 -2.12 14.62
N PRO A 35 -6.26 -1.24 15.63
CA PRO A 35 -5.19 -0.32 16.02
C PRO A 35 -3.95 -1.06 16.56
N GLU A 36 -4.13 -2.20 17.25
CA GLU A 36 -3.02 -3.00 17.77
C GLU A 36 -2.12 -3.49 16.63
N LEU A 37 -2.71 -4.10 15.60
CA LEU A 37 -1.99 -4.55 14.42
C LEU A 37 -1.39 -3.38 13.64
N THR A 38 -2.14 -2.28 13.50
CA THR A 38 -1.66 -1.08 12.80
C THR A 38 -0.39 -0.53 13.44
N THR A 39 -0.38 -0.34 14.76
CA THR A 39 0.79 0.13 15.51
C THR A 39 1.96 -0.86 15.45
N ALA A 40 1.70 -2.16 15.58
CA ALA A 40 2.73 -3.18 15.48
C ALA A 40 3.41 -3.18 14.10
N CYS A 41 2.62 -3.18 13.03
CA CYS A 41 3.11 -3.14 11.66
C CYS A 41 3.86 -1.84 11.35
N ALA A 42 3.33 -0.68 11.75
CA ALA A 42 3.96 0.62 11.53
C ALA A 42 5.35 0.69 12.18
N ARG A 43 5.48 0.21 13.41
CA ARG A 43 6.77 0.14 14.13
C ARG A 43 7.78 -0.77 13.43
N GLU A 44 7.36 -1.97 13.05
CA GLU A 44 8.24 -2.94 12.34
C GLU A 44 8.68 -2.41 10.97
N LEU A 45 7.80 -1.72 10.25
CA LEU A 45 8.13 -1.10 8.97
C LEU A 45 9.08 0.10 9.15
N LEU A 46 8.82 1.00 10.11
CA LEU A 46 9.71 2.13 10.38
C LEU A 46 11.13 1.69 10.75
N ALA A 47 11.28 0.59 11.48
CA ALA A 47 12.60 0.04 11.82
C ALA A 47 13.41 -0.41 10.59
N ARG A 48 12.75 -0.63 9.44
CA ARG A 48 13.35 -1.05 8.16
C ARG A 48 13.30 0.06 7.11
N ALA A 49 12.70 1.20 7.41
CA ALA A 49 12.48 2.26 6.45
C ALA A 49 13.82 2.90 6.06
N PRO A 50 14.05 3.19 4.75
CA PRO A 50 15.18 4.02 4.34
C PRO A 50 14.97 5.45 4.85
N GLU A 51 15.98 6.31 4.70
CA GLU A 51 15.78 7.74 4.93
C GLU A 51 14.76 8.32 3.94
N TYR A 52 13.80 9.12 4.45
CA TYR A 52 12.74 9.75 3.65
C TYR A 52 12.40 11.14 4.22
N ASP A 53 11.84 12.01 3.37
CA ASP A 53 11.28 13.31 3.76
C ASP A 53 9.78 13.20 4.07
N TYR A 54 9.04 12.45 3.24
CA TYR A 54 7.60 12.29 3.37
C TYR A 54 7.12 10.87 3.03
N LEU A 55 5.96 10.51 3.56
CA LEU A 55 5.25 9.26 3.28
C LEU A 55 4.08 9.50 2.33
N ILE A 56 3.75 8.52 1.50
CA ILE A 56 2.53 8.52 0.69
C ILE A 56 1.88 7.14 0.66
N SER A 57 0.55 7.12 0.68
CA SER A 57 -0.27 5.94 0.41
C SER A 57 -1.36 6.24 -0.62
N ALA A 58 -1.95 5.20 -1.18
CA ALA A 58 -3.15 5.29 -2.00
C ALA A 58 -4.33 4.65 -1.28
N GLU A 59 -5.54 5.17 -1.54
CA GLU A 59 -6.81 4.58 -1.10
C GLU A 59 -7.00 4.42 0.42
N ALA A 60 -8.18 3.92 0.80
CA ALA A 60 -8.63 3.86 2.18
C ALA A 60 -7.80 2.87 3.02
N LYS A 61 -7.47 1.67 2.52
CA LYS A 61 -6.88 0.60 3.34
C LYS A 61 -5.46 0.91 3.80
N GLY A 62 -4.69 1.67 3.03
CA GLY A 62 -3.37 2.14 3.45
C GLY A 62 -3.39 3.34 4.39
N ILE A 63 -4.53 4.05 4.55
CA ILE A 63 -4.63 5.25 5.42
C ILE A 63 -4.23 4.96 6.88
N PRO A 64 -4.77 3.92 7.56
CA PRO A 64 -4.41 3.66 8.95
C PRO A 64 -2.89 3.46 9.11
N LEU A 65 -2.28 2.74 8.17
CA LEU A 65 -0.86 2.43 8.22
C LEU A 65 0.01 3.67 8.00
N VAL A 66 -0.22 4.42 6.91
CA VAL A 66 0.61 5.61 6.62
C VAL A 66 0.45 6.68 7.69
N HIS A 67 -0.76 6.83 8.22
CA HIS A 67 -1.03 7.74 9.34
C HIS A 67 -0.27 7.32 10.59
N GLU A 68 -0.32 6.04 10.96
CA GLU A 68 0.34 5.54 12.16
C GLU A 68 1.87 5.59 12.03
N MET A 69 2.42 5.28 10.85
CA MET A 69 3.85 5.47 10.58
C MET A 69 4.26 6.94 10.73
N ALA A 70 3.50 7.86 10.16
CA ALA A 70 3.78 9.29 10.28
C ALA A 70 3.68 9.78 11.74
N ARG A 71 2.70 9.28 12.51
CA ARG A 71 2.53 9.58 13.93
C ARG A 71 3.72 9.09 14.76
N LEU A 72 4.12 7.83 14.59
CA LEU A 72 5.26 7.23 15.29
C LEU A 72 6.60 7.87 14.89
N ALA A 73 6.73 8.36 13.66
CA ALA A 73 7.90 9.09 13.18
C ALA A 73 7.96 10.57 13.61
N GLY A 74 7.22 10.96 14.66
CA GLY A 74 7.23 12.32 15.20
C GLY A 74 6.15 13.23 14.62
N ASN A 75 4.97 12.70 14.31
CA ASN A 75 3.83 13.43 13.73
C ASN A 75 4.17 14.13 12.41
N GLN A 76 4.90 13.42 11.54
CA GLN A 76 5.29 13.92 10.23
C GLN A 76 4.09 14.12 9.31
N LYS A 77 4.24 15.01 8.32
CA LYS A 77 3.26 15.11 7.23
C LYS A 77 3.35 13.88 6.33
N TYR A 78 2.19 13.41 5.88
CA TYR A 78 2.06 12.36 4.87
C TYR A 78 1.04 12.79 3.81
N PHE A 79 1.07 12.13 2.66
CA PHE A 79 0.21 12.42 1.53
C PHE A 79 -0.71 11.25 1.20
N LEU A 80 -1.86 11.54 0.60
CA LEU A 80 -2.81 10.53 0.16
C LEU A 80 -3.21 10.75 -1.30
N ALA A 81 -2.82 9.80 -2.16
CA ALA A 81 -3.34 9.72 -3.51
C ALA A 81 -4.78 9.16 -3.49
N ARG A 82 -5.67 9.76 -4.28
CA ARG A 82 -7.11 9.44 -4.33
C ARG A 82 -7.48 8.89 -5.70
N LYS A 83 -8.55 8.09 -5.79
CA LYS A 83 -9.13 7.63 -7.07
C LYS A 83 -10.10 8.63 -7.71
N ALA A 84 -10.39 9.73 -7.03
CA ALA A 84 -11.21 10.82 -7.54
C ALA A 84 -10.77 12.12 -6.87
N SER A 85 -10.84 13.22 -7.61
CA SER A 85 -10.64 14.56 -7.08
C SER A 85 -11.63 14.87 -5.95
N LYS A 86 -11.27 15.83 -5.10
CA LYS A 86 -12.08 16.27 -3.96
C LYS A 86 -12.26 17.77 -4.00
N LEU A 87 -13.43 18.24 -3.55
CA LEU A 87 -13.81 19.65 -3.60
C LEU A 87 -12.88 20.57 -2.81
N TYR A 88 -12.21 20.04 -1.79
CA TYR A 88 -11.26 20.79 -0.97
C TYR A 88 -9.86 20.87 -1.59
N MET A 89 -9.62 20.25 -2.74
CA MET A 89 -8.30 20.30 -3.37
C MET A 89 -8.03 21.68 -3.94
N THR A 90 -6.85 22.24 -3.67
CA THR A 90 -6.43 23.57 -4.18
C THR A 90 -6.23 23.59 -5.70
N GLY A 91 -6.00 22.41 -6.26
CA GLY A 91 -5.91 22.10 -7.68
C GLY A 91 -5.80 20.59 -7.86
N VAL A 92 -5.95 20.13 -9.09
CA VAL A 92 -5.89 18.69 -9.40
C VAL A 92 -4.58 18.36 -10.08
N PHE A 93 -3.71 17.63 -9.37
CA PHE A 93 -2.56 16.96 -9.94
C PHE A 93 -2.89 15.48 -10.14
N GLU A 94 -2.82 14.97 -11.38
CA GLU A 94 -3.24 13.60 -11.69
C GLU A 94 -2.25 12.84 -12.57
N VAL A 95 -2.31 11.51 -12.47
CA VAL A 95 -1.66 10.58 -13.39
C VAL A 95 -2.64 9.48 -13.77
N THR A 96 -2.63 9.09 -15.05
CA THR A 96 -3.35 7.91 -15.53
C THR A 96 -2.32 6.86 -15.93
N VAL A 97 -2.42 5.68 -15.32
CA VAL A 97 -1.58 4.53 -15.64
C VAL A 97 -2.46 3.43 -16.22
N ARG A 98 -2.07 2.92 -17.39
CA ARG A 98 -2.73 1.77 -18.01
C ARG A 98 -2.11 0.48 -17.47
N SER A 99 -2.95 -0.40 -16.93
CA SER A 99 -2.55 -1.75 -16.54
C SER A 99 -1.99 -2.49 -17.75
N ILE A 100 -0.86 -3.17 -17.55
CA ILE A 100 -0.22 -3.97 -18.61
C ILE A 100 -1.06 -5.22 -18.89
N THR A 101 -1.68 -5.80 -17.86
CA THR A 101 -2.33 -7.11 -17.91
C THR A 101 -3.83 -7.05 -18.13
N THR A 102 -4.52 -5.98 -17.69
CA THR A 102 -6.00 -5.93 -17.69
C THR A 102 -6.62 -4.89 -18.63
N ALA A 103 -5.80 -4.17 -19.40
CA ALA A 103 -6.20 -3.03 -20.25
C ALA A 103 -6.96 -1.91 -19.50
N ARG A 104 -7.13 -2.02 -18.18
CA ARG A 104 -7.84 -1.08 -17.34
C ARG A 104 -6.96 0.13 -17.04
N GLU A 105 -7.54 1.31 -17.16
CA GLU A 105 -6.89 2.55 -16.73
C GLU A 105 -7.19 2.82 -15.26
N GLN A 106 -6.17 3.28 -14.56
CA GLN A 106 -6.28 3.78 -13.19
C GLN A 106 -5.74 5.21 -13.15
N THR A 107 -6.59 6.13 -12.70
CA THR A 107 -6.20 7.52 -12.44
C THR A 107 -6.04 7.75 -10.94
N LEU A 108 -4.92 8.36 -10.57
CA LEU A 108 -4.67 8.86 -9.21
C LEU A 108 -4.64 10.37 -9.22
N TYR A 109 -5.21 10.95 -8.16
CA TYR A 109 -5.38 12.37 -7.93
C TYR A 109 -4.66 12.77 -6.64
N LEU A 110 -3.97 13.90 -6.67
CA LEU A 110 -3.32 14.54 -5.54
C LEU A 110 -3.64 16.04 -5.57
N ASP A 111 -3.67 16.67 -4.41
CA ASP A 111 -3.75 18.13 -4.33
C ASP A 111 -2.48 18.75 -4.95
N THR A 112 -2.63 19.79 -5.77
CA THR A 112 -1.49 20.50 -6.36
C THR A 112 -0.51 21.01 -5.31
N ALA A 113 -0.99 21.56 -4.18
CA ALA A 113 -0.12 22.05 -3.10
C ALA A 113 0.68 20.91 -2.44
N ASP A 114 0.10 19.71 -2.32
CA ASP A 114 0.82 18.54 -1.83
C ASP A 114 1.84 18.03 -2.86
N ALA A 115 1.50 18.07 -4.16
CA ALA A 115 2.45 17.71 -5.23
C ALA A 115 3.67 18.65 -5.25
N GLU A 116 3.49 19.95 -5.01
CA GLU A 116 4.58 20.92 -4.95
C GLU A 116 5.57 20.63 -3.81
N LEU A 117 5.07 20.15 -2.67
CA LEU A 117 5.91 19.76 -1.52
C LEU A 117 6.79 18.54 -1.81
N MET A 118 6.46 17.73 -2.82
CA MET A 118 7.24 16.53 -3.18
C MET A 118 8.49 16.86 -4.00
N ARG A 119 8.60 18.05 -4.60
CA ARG A 119 9.67 18.38 -5.53
C ARG A 119 11.06 18.27 -4.87
N GLY A 120 11.90 17.39 -5.40
CA GLY A 120 13.25 17.14 -4.89
C GLY A 120 13.30 16.37 -3.56
N LYS A 121 12.17 15.84 -3.10
CA LYS A 121 12.06 15.15 -1.81
C LYS A 121 12.06 13.64 -1.95
N LYS A 122 12.65 12.94 -0.98
CA LYS A 122 12.61 11.48 -0.86
C LYS A 122 11.23 11.06 -0.35
N ILE A 123 10.47 10.37 -1.18
CA ILE A 123 9.11 9.93 -0.87
C ILE A 123 9.10 8.42 -0.65
N LEU A 124 8.64 8.00 0.52
CA LEU A 124 8.44 6.60 0.89
C LEU A 124 7.01 6.17 0.58
N LEU A 125 6.85 5.14 -0.24
CA LEU A 125 5.55 4.59 -0.63
C LEU A 125 5.16 3.48 0.35
N VAL A 126 3.93 3.53 0.85
CA VAL A 126 3.42 2.60 1.85
C VAL A 126 2.01 2.12 1.44
N ASP A 127 1.72 0.84 1.64
CA ASP A 127 0.39 0.27 1.46
C ASP A 127 0.15 -0.94 2.38
N ASP A 128 -1.09 -1.44 2.43
CA ASP A 128 -1.43 -2.57 3.27
C ASP A 128 -0.96 -3.90 2.66
N VAL A 129 -1.34 -4.18 1.41
CA VAL A 129 -0.98 -5.39 0.66
C VAL A 129 -0.56 -5.02 -0.74
N VAL A 130 0.59 -5.53 -1.18
CA VAL A 130 1.04 -5.39 -2.57
C VAL A 130 0.94 -6.75 -3.26
N SER A 131 0.10 -6.83 -4.29
CA SER A 131 -0.14 -8.03 -5.11
C SER A 131 0.58 -7.92 -6.47
N THR A 132 -0.13 -7.61 -7.57
CA THR A 132 0.51 -7.36 -8.88
C THR A 132 1.47 -6.17 -8.89
N GLY A 133 1.35 -5.24 -7.93
CA GLY A 133 2.16 -4.01 -7.81
C GLY A 133 1.73 -2.86 -8.72
N GLU A 134 0.61 -2.99 -9.41
CA GLU A 134 0.09 -1.93 -10.29
C GLU A 134 -0.29 -0.67 -9.51
N SER A 135 -0.88 -0.80 -8.32
CA SER A 135 -1.16 0.33 -7.43
C SER A 135 0.11 1.05 -7.00
N MET A 136 1.17 0.30 -6.66
CA MET A 136 2.49 0.88 -6.33
C MET A 136 3.07 1.62 -7.53
N ARG A 137 3.04 1.02 -8.72
CA ARG A 137 3.50 1.67 -9.95
C ARG A 137 2.76 2.98 -10.22
N ALA A 138 1.44 3.03 -9.97
CA ALA A 138 0.67 4.27 -10.14
C ALA A 138 1.12 5.37 -9.17
N LEU A 139 1.41 5.02 -7.90
CA LEU A 139 1.99 5.95 -6.93
C LEU A 139 3.40 6.42 -7.34
N GLU A 140 4.24 5.52 -7.85
CA GLU A 140 5.58 5.88 -8.32
C GLU A 140 5.54 6.90 -9.46
N VAL A 141 4.64 6.68 -10.44
CA VAL A 141 4.45 7.60 -11.56
C VAL A 141 3.92 8.96 -11.06
N LEU A 142 2.99 8.97 -10.10
CA LEU A 142 2.48 10.19 -9.47
C LEU A 142 3.61 10.98 -8.80
N VAL A 143 4.39 10.33 -7.94
CA VAL A 143 5.52 10.93 -7.21
C VAL A 143 6.57 11.45 -8.19
N THR A 144 6.95 10.66 -9.18
CA THR A 144 7.97 11.05 -10.17
C THR A 144 7.50 12.26 -10.98
N LYS A 145 6.23 12.28 -11.42
CA LYS A 145 5.66 13.42 -12.13
C LYS A 145 5.60 14.68 -11.26
N ALA A 146 5.39 14.54 -9.94
CA ALA A 146 5.44 15.64 -8.97
C ALA A 146 6.87 16.14 -8.71
N GLY A 147 7.89 15.47 -9.28
CA GLY A 147 9.30 15.78 -9.09
C GLY A 147 9.90 15.21 -7.81
N GLY A 148 9.21 14.27 -7.15
CA GLY A 148 9.73 13.53 -6.00
C GLY A 148 10.60 12.34 -6.40
N ILE A 149 11.39 11.86 -5.45
CA ILE A 149 12.32 10.74 -5.59
C ILE A 149 11.78 9.57 -4.77
N VAL A 150 11.36 8.50 -5.43
CA VAL A 150 10.90 7.28 -4.72
C VAL A 150 12.09 6.63 -4.02
N CYS A 151 12.16 6.73 -2.68
CA CYS A 151 13.28 6.20 -1.91
C CYS A 151 13.05 4.79 -1.37
N GLY A 152 11.80 4.31 -1.35
CA GLY A 152 11.45 2.98 -0.87
C GLY A 152 9.98 2.64 -1.13
N ARG A 153 9.67 1.35 -1.05
CA ARG A 153 8.32 0.80 -1.15
C ARG A 153 8.13 -0.16 0.01
N MET A 154 7.04 0.01 0.74
CA MET A 154 6.78 -0.78 1.95
C MET A 154 5.34 -1.29 1.95
N ALA A 155 5.15 -2.51 2.44
CA ALA A 155 3.83 -3.08 2.65
C ALA A 155 3.79 -3.95 3.90
N ILE A 156 2.61 -4.16 4.48
CA ILE A 156 2.48 -5.17 5.55
C ILE A 156 2.66 -6.55 4.93
N LEU A 157 1.90 -6.83 3.87
CA LEU A 157 1.89 -8.13 3.21
C LEU A 157 2.28 -8.02 1.73
N SER A 158 2.97 -9.04 1.24
CA SER A 158 3.21 -9.24 -0.18
C SER A 158 2.50 -10.50 -0.68
N GLU A 159 1.71 -10.38 -1.75
CA GLU A 159 0.90 -11.44 -2.33
C GLU A 159 1.30 -11.69 -3.80
N GLY A 160 1.30 -12.94 -4.25
CA GLY A 160 1.57 -13.29 -5.65
C GLY A 160 2.91 -12.75 -6.17
N ASP A 161 2.91 -12.19 -7.39
CA ASP A 161 4.12 -11.75 -8.10
C ASP A 161 4.96 -10.72 -7.35
N ALA A 162 4.37 -9.93 -6.44
CA ALA A 162 5.14 -8.97 -5.64
C ALA A 162 6.16 -9.61 -4.70
N GLN A 163 5.98 -10.88 -4.34
CA GLN A 163 6.88 -11.54 -3.39
C GLN A 163 8.30 -11.71 -3.95
N ALA A 164 8.44 -11.70 -5.28
CA ALA A 164 9.71 -11.79 -5.99
C ALA A 164 10.37 -10.42 -6.26
N ARG A 165 9.74 -9.31 -5.86
CA ARG A 165 10.29 -7.96 -6.09
C ARG A 165 11.39 -7.63 -5.09
N GLU A 166 12.59 -7.38 -5.60
CA GLU A 166 13.74 -6.98 -4.78
C GLU A 166 13.61 -5.57 -4.19
N ASN A 167 12.79 -4.71 -4.78
CA ASN A 167 12.64 -3.31 -4.38
C ASN A 167 11.44 -3.04 -3.46
N LEU A 168 10.86 -4.07 -2.84
CA LEU A 168 9.73 -3.99 -1.92
C LEU A 168 10.12 -4.54 -0.53
N ILE A 169 10.01 -3.72 0.50
CA ILE A 169 10.15 -4.16 1.89
C ILE A 169 8.77 -4.57 2.41
N TYR A 170 8.63 -5.78 2.92
CA TYR A 170 7.38 -6.24 3.52
C TYR A 170 7.61 -7.05 4.80
N LEU A 171 6.57 -7.22 5.61
CA LEU A 171 6.68 -7.97 6.86
C LEU A 171 6.47 -9.47 6.63
N GLU A 172 5.43 -9.85 5.88
CA GLU A 172 5.07 -11.26 5.69
C GLU A 172 4.58 -11.56 4.26
N LYS A 173 4.75 -12.82 3.85
CA LYS A 173 4.18 -13.34 2.60
C LYS A 173 2.74 -13.80 2.82
N LEU A 174 1.83 -13.31 1.98
CA LEU A 174 0.44 -13.77 1.92
C LEU A 174 0.27 -14.73 0.75
N PRO A 175 -0.06 -16.02 0.99
CA PRO A 175 -0.30 -16.96 -0.10
C PRO A 175 -1.53 -16.59 -0.92
N LEU A 176 -1.56 -17.03 -2.16
CA LEU A 176 -2.81 -17.16 -2.92
C LEU A 176 -3.52 -18.46 -2.52
N PHE A 177 -4.81 -18.58 -2.80
CA PHE A 177 -5.59 -19.75 -2.41
C PHE A 177 -6.37 -20.34 -3.58
N THR A 178 -6.49 -21.65 -3.60
CA THR A 178 -7.43 -22.33 -4.50
C THR A 178 -8.88 -21.93 -4.18
N PRO A 179 -9.86 -22.19 -5.07
CA PRO A 179 -11.27 -22.01 -4.76
C PRO A 179 -11.73 -22.81 -3.52
N GLY A 180 -11.04 -23.92 -3.23
CA GLY A 180 -11.24 -24.74 -2.03
C GLY A 180 -10.68 -24.12 -0.75
N GLY A 181 -9.85 -23.08 -0.82
CA GLY A 181 -9.23 -22.43 0.34
C GLY A 181 -7.89 -23.04 0.77
N GLU A 182 -7.29 -23.88 -0.07
CA GLU A 182 -5.93 -24.39 0.16
C GLU A 182 -4.88 -23.40 -0.39
N PRO A 183 -3.78 -23.12 0.33
CA PRO A 183 -2.70 -22.25 -0.15
C PRO A 183 -2.08 -22.76 -1.45
N ILE A 184 -1.78 -21.83 -2.37
CA ILE A 184 -1.01 -22.04 -3.59
C ILE A 184 0.44 -21.63 -3.28
N GLN A 185 1.39 -22.50 -3.63
CA GLN A 185 2.83 -22.23 -3.50
C GLN A 185 3.30 -21.17 -4.49
#